data_AF-A0A645CDH7-F1
#
_entry.id   AF-A0A645CDH7-F1
#
_cell.length_a   1.000
_cell.length_b   1.000
_cell.length_c   1.000
_cell.angle_alpha   90.00
_cell.angle_beta   90.00
_cell.angle_gamma   90.00
#
_symmetry.space_group_name_H-M   'P 1'
#
loop_
_entity.id
_entity.type
_entity.pdbx_description
1 polymer ?
#
loop_
_entity_poly.entity_id
_entity_poly.type
_entity_poly.pdbx_seq_one_letter_code
_entity_poly.pdbx_strand_id
1 'polypeptide(L)'
;MDMILGLPGEGLEEVKNTLNWMARLNPENVTVHTLAIKRASIYNEISPDMGKHCDDMVYETMELTREALEEHGYHPYYLYRQKYMAQNLENIGFCKKDKECIYNIQIMEEKQSIIAFGADSVSKVFFQEEDRLERQHDIKDLKLYIRNIEDQIDKKLELLSKLF
;
A
#
# COMPACT_ATOMS: atom_id res chain seq x y z
N MET A 1 -6.41 -9.56 -1.67
CA MET A 1 -7.43 -9.05 -0.71
C MET A 1 -6.71 -8.11 0.23
N ASP A 2 -7.31 -7.01 0.65
CA ASP A 2 -6.69 -6.10 1.61
C ASP A 2 -7.54 -6.05 2.88
N MET A 3 -6.88 -6.03 4.03
CA MET A 3 -7.45 -5.93 5.36
C MET A 3 -6.81 -4.74 6.08
N ILE A 4 -7.59 -3.98 6.83
CA ILE A 4 -7.10 -2.84 7.62
C ILE A 4 -7.42 -3.12 9.08
N LEU A 5 -6.40 -3.07 9.93
CA LEU A 5 -6.48 -3.21 11.38
C LEU A 5 -6.51 -1.85 12.07
N GLY A 6 -7.23 -1.77 13.19
CA GLY A 6 -7.34 -0.58 14.02
C GLY A 6 -8.46 0.36 13.59
N LEU A 7 -9.48 -0.16 12.92
CA LEU A 7 -10.65 0.62 12.56
C LEU A 7 -11.46 1.04 13.81
N PRO A 8 -12.18 2.18 13.79
CA PRO A 8 -13.00 2.59 14.92
C PRO A 8 -14.07 1.55 15.28
N GLY A 9 -14.08 1.13 16.55
CA GLY A 9 -14.99 0.09 17.05
C GLY A 9 -14.58 -1.33 16.71
N GLU A 10 -13.42 -1.54 16.10
CA GLU A 10 -12.83 -2.85 15.87
C GLU A 10 -12.11 -3.34 17.14
N GLY A 11 -12.48 -4.52 17.63
CA GLY A 11 -11.76 -5.24 18.67
C GLY A 11 -11.32 -6.63 18.18
N LEU A 12 -10.83 -7.45 19.11
CA LEU A 12 -10.34 -8.79 18.79
C LEU A 12 -11.41 -9.70 18.16
N GLU A 13 -12.66 -9.62 18.60
CA GLU A 13 -13.73 -10.47 18.09
C GLU A 13 -14.14 -10.10 16.66
N GLU A 14 -14.15 -8.80 16.33
CA GLU A 14 -14.40 -8.30 14.98
C GLU A 14 -13.28 -8.76 14.02
N VAL A 15 -12.03 -8.70 14.46
CA VAL A 15 -10.87 -9.18 13.69
C VAL A 15 -10.95 -10.69 13.47
N LYS A 16 -11.25 -11.49 14.52
CA LYS A 16 -11.45 -12.94 14.40
C LYS A 16 -12.56 -13.28 13.41
N ASN A 17 -13.68 -12.58 13.48
CA ASN A 17 -14.78 -12.78 12.55
C ASN A 17 -14.36 -12.48 11.10
N THR A 18 -13.60 -11.41 10.88
CA THR A 18 -13.04 -11.07 9.57
C THR A 18 -12.09 -12.14 9.05
N LEU A 19 -11.20 -12.66 9.89
CA LEU A 19 -10.28 -13.76 9.55
C LEU A 19 -11.03 -15.05 9.21
N ASN A 20 -12.10 -15.36 9.94
CA ASN A 20 -12.96 -16.51 9.63
C ASN A 20 -13.62 -16.39 8.25
N TRP A 21 -14.07 -15.19 7.86
CA TRP A 21 -14.61 -14.95 6.52
C TRP A 21 -13.52 -14.99 5.45
N MET A 22 -12.35 -14.42 5.72
CA MET A 22 -11.19 -14.47 4.83
C MET A 22 -10.79 -15.93 4.55
N ALA A 23 -10.71 -16.78 5.58
CA ALA A 23 -10.41 -18.20 5.43
C ALA A 23 -11.42 -18.92 4.52
N ARG A 24 -12.72 -18.58 4.62
CA ARG A 24 -13.77 -19.12 3.75
C ARG A 24 -13.65 -18.63 2.30
N LEU A 25 -13.30 -17.36 2.10
CA LEU A 25 -13.07 -16.78 0.78
C LEU A 25 -11.78 -17.31 0.14
N ASN A 26 -10.83 -17.75 0.96
CA ASN A 26 -9.62 -18.44 0.58
C ASN A 26 -8.80 -17.71 -0.51
N PRO A 27 -8.52 -16.39 -0.38
CA PRO A 27 -7.78 -15.64 -1.40
C PRO A 27 -6.38 -16.23 -1.64
N GLU A 28 -5.77 -15.91 -2.78
CA GLU A 28 -4.37 -16.30 -3.02
C GLU A 28 -3.39 -15.37 -2.30
N ASN A 29 -3.82 -14.13 -2.04
CA ASN A 29 -3.01 -13.04 -1.51
C ASN A 29 -3.83 -12.15 -0.56
N VAL A 30 -3.24 -11.79 0.57
CA VAL A 30 -3.82 -10.93 1.61
C VAL A 30 -2.78 -9.88 2.01
N THR A 31 -3.10 -8.59 1.88
CA THR A 31 -2.32 -7.51 2.49
C THR A 31 -2.97 -7.08 3.80
N VAL A 32 -2.20 -7.08 4.88
CA VAL A 32 -2.64 -6.57 6.17
C VAL A 32 -2.04 -5.18 6.34
N HIS A 33 -2.91 -4.19 6.47
CA HIS A 33 -2.55 -2.81 6.73
C HIS A 33 -2.92 -2.43 8.15
N THR A 34 -2.19 -1.50 8.75
CA THR A 34 -2.67 -0.80 9.95
C THR A 34 -3.19 0.58 9.60
N LEU A 35 -4.22 1.02 10.32
CA LEU A 35 -4.86 2.31 10.06
C LEU A 35 -3.86 3.46 10.26
N ALA A 36 -3.66 4.25 9.20
CA ALA A 36 -2.89 5.49 9.23
C ALA A 36 -3.83 6.68 9.05
N ILE A 37 -4.04 7.47 10.12
CA ILE A 37 -4.94 8.63 10.06
C ILE A 37 -4.23 9.79 9.35
N LYS A 38 -4.62 10.08 8.11
CA LYS A 38 -4.08 11.21 7.33
C LYS A 38 -4.60 12.54 7.86
N ARG A 39 -3.69 13.51 8.07
CA ARG A 39 -3.98 14.89 8.56
C ARG A 39 -5.19 15.56 7.90
N ALA A 40 -5.35 15.41 6.59
CA ALA A 40 -6.44 16.03 5.82
C ALA A 40 -7.67 15.12 5.60
N SER A 41 -7.77 13.99 6.32
CA SER A 41 -8.96 13.14 6.22
C SER A 41 -10.10 13.71 7.04
N ILE A 42 -11.34 13.52 6.56
CA ILE A 42 -12.58 13.81 7.29
C ILE A 42 -12.54 13.19 8.71
N TYR A 43 -11.84 12.06 8.86
CA TYR A 43 -11.63 11.39 10.14
C TYR A 43 -10.85 12.20 11.19
N ASN A 44 -9.90 13.06 10.80
CA ASN A 44 -9.24 13.96 11.75
C ASN A 44 -10.15 15.08 12.25
N GLU A 45 -11.17 15.45 11.47
CA GLU A 45 -12.14 16.49 11.86
C GLU A 45 -13.19 15.93 12.83
N ILE A 46 -13.53 14.64 12.71
CA ILE A 46 -14.61 13.99 13.47
C ILE A 46 -14.13 13.37 14.79
N SER A 47 -12.85 12.97 14.92
CA SER A 47 -12.37 12.27 16.12
C SER A 47 -10.90 12.59 16.46
N PRO A 48 -10.62 13.79 17.01
CA PRO A 48 -9.26 14.26 17.29
C PRO A 48 -8.49 13.45 18.36
N ASP A 49 -9.19 12.73 19.26
CA ASP A 49 -8.57 12.00 20.39
C ASP A 49 -8.19 10.53 20.08
N MET A 50 -8.51 10.01 18.89
CA MET A 50 -8.30 8.60 18.54
C MET A 50 -6.83 8.21 18.32
N GLY A 51 -5.94 9.18 18.08
CA GLY A 51 -4.51 8.92 17.91
C GLY A 51 -3.78 8.40 19.16
N LYS A 52 -4.46 8.32 20.32
CA LYS A 52 -3.90 7.84 21.60
C LYS A 52 -4.51 6.53 22.10
N HIS A 53 -5.64 6.08 21.56
CA HIS A 53 -6.45 5.00 22.15
C HIS A 53 -6.26 3.61 21.51
N CYS A 54 -5.38 3.45 20.53
CA CYS A 54 -5.37 2.27 19.66
C CYS A 54 -4.04 1.51 19.64
N ASP A 55 -3.20 1.71 20.64
CA ASP A 55 -1.78 1.38 20.53
C ASP A 55 -1.48 -0.09 20.88
N ASP A 56 -1.92 -0.58 22.05
CA ASP A 56 -1.67 -1.97 22.46
C ASP A 56 -2.59 -2.97 21.73
N MET A 57 -3.84 -2.59 21.46
CA MET A 57 -4.83 -3.44 20.81
C MET A 57 -4.51 -3.70 19.32
N VAL A 58 -3.89 -2.74 18.63
CA VAL A 58 -3.47 -2.93 17.23
C VAL A 58 -2.31 -3.94 17.13
N TYR A 59 -1.41 -3.97 18.11
CA TYR A 59 -0.36 -4.99 18.17
C TYR A 59 -0.95 -6.39 18.38
N GLU A 60 -1.85 -6.54 19.36
CA GLU A 60 -2.51 -7.83 19.64
C GLU A 60 -3.30 -8.35 18.44
N THR A 61 -4.03 -7.47 17.75
CA THR A 61 -4.79 -7.84 16.55
C THR A 61 -3.90 -8.17 15.35
N MET A 62 -2.74 -7.52 15.22
CA MET A 62 -1.74 -7.86 14.20
C MET A 62 -1.16 -9.26 14.46
N GLU A 63 -0.80 -9.57 15.70
CA GLU A 63 -0.24 -10.89 16.03
C GLU A 63 -1.26 -12.00 15.82
N LEU A 64 -2.50 -11.81 16.29
CA LEU A 64 -3.62 -12.71 16.01
C LEU A 64 -3.82 -12.93 14.50
N THR A 65 -3.72 -11.86 13.71
CA THR A 65 -3.88 -11.93 12.25
C THR A 65 -2.75 -12.73 11.61
N ARG A 66 -1.50 -12.51 12.05
CA ARG A 66 -0.32 -13.24 11.58
C ARG A 66 -0.46 -14.73 11.87
N GLU A 67 -0.78 -15.10 13.11
CA GLU A 67 -0.98 -16.50 13.52
C GLU A 67 -2.09 -17.18 12.70
N ALA A 68 -3.25 -16.53 12.57
CA ALA A 68 -4.36 -17.07 11.79
C ALA A 68 -4.01 -17.26 10.31
N LEU A 69 -3.27 -16.32 9.71
CA LEU A 69 -2.81 -16.44 8.32
C LEU A 69 -1.82 -17.61 8.15
N GLU A 70 -0.88 -17.77 9.07
CA GLU A 70 0.09 -18.87 9.05
C GLU A 70 -0.60 -20.24 9.20
N GLU A 71 -1.59 -20.36 10.08
CA GLU A 71 -2.40 -21.58 10.25
C GLU A 71 -3.15 -21.96 8.96
N HIS A 72 -3.50 -20.98 8.13
CA HIS A 72 -4.17 -21.20 6.84
C HIS A 72 -3.20 -21.30 5.65
N GLY A 73 -1.89 -21.45 5.91
CA GLY A 73 -0.86 -21.68 4.90
C GLY A 73 -0.46 -20.44 4.11
N TYR A 74 -0.67 -19.25 4.68
CA TYR A 74 -0.14 -18.01 4.13
C TYR A 74 1.21 -17.69 4.78
N HIS A 75 2.11 -17.08 4.01
CA HIS A 75 3.44 -16.66 4.45
C HIS A 75 3.70 -15.22 4.03
N PRO A 76 4.40 -14.42 4.86
CA PRO A 76 4.76 -13.05 4.50
C PRO A 76 5.77 -13.05 3.34
N TYR A 77 5.58 -12.18 2.36
CA TYR A 77 6.47 -12.09 1.19
C TYR A 77 6.88 -10.67 0.79
N TYR A 78 6.21 -9.63 1.31
CA TYR A 78 6.72 -8.26 1.25
C TYR A 78 6.24 -7.43 2.43
N LEU A 79 6.91 -6.30 2.62
CA LEU A 79 6.72 -5.39 3.72
C LEU A 79 6.89 -3.96 3.22
N TYR A 80 6.05 -3.04 3.68
CA TYR A 80 6.34 -1.62 3.52
C TYR A 80 5.77 -0.79 4.67
N ARG A 81 6.35 0.39 4.88
CA ARG A 81 5.93 1.34 5.91
C ARG A 81 5.34 2.60 5.28
N GLN A 82 4.21 3.05 5.78
CA GLN A 82 3.64 4.36 5.43
C GLN A 82 4.06 5.42 6.44
N LYS A 83 4.22 6.66 5.98
CA LYS A 83 4.39 7.82 6.87
C LYS A 83 3.09 8.05 7.65
N TYR A 84 3.20 8.30 8.95
CA TYR A 84 2.08 8.57 9.89
C TYR A 84 1.20 7.36 10.25
N MET A 85 1.76 6.16 10.29
CA MET A 85 1.08 4.99 10.85
C MET A 85 1.02 5.05 12.38
N ALA A 86 -0.02 4.49 12.98
CA ALA A 86 -0.03 4.19 14.41
C ALA A 86 1.24 3.37 14.74
N GLN A 87 2.07 3.88 15.66
CA GLN A 87 3.32 3.28 16.14
C GLN A 87 4.41 2.88 15.12
N ASN A 88 4.44 3.39 13.88
CA ASN A 88 5.37 2.88 12.83
C ASN A 88 5.22 1.36 12.57
N LEU A 89 4.03 0.80 12.80
CA LEU A 89 3.74 -0.58 12.40
C LEU A 89 3.86 -0.72 10.88
N GLU A 90 3.86 -1.95 10.40
CA GLU A 90 4.21 -2.27 9.03
C GLU A 90 3.00 -2.84 8.30
N ASN A 91 2.90 -2.58 6.99
CA ASN A 91 1.93 -3.23 6.14
C ASN A 91 2.61 -4.46 5.53
N ILE A 92 2.03 -5.63 5.76
CA ILE A 92 2.62 -6.92 5.40
C ILE A 92 1.75 -7.59 4.35
N GLY A 93 2.37 -8.01 3.24
CA GLY A 93 1.72 -8.88 2.27
C GLY A 93 1.97 -10.33 2.58
N PHE A 94 0.90 -11.11 2.63
CA PHE A 94 0.90 -12.55 2.81
C PHE A 94 0.36 -13.23 1.55
N CYS A 95 0.94 -14.37 1.18
CA CYS A 95 0.43 -15.18 0.09
C CYS A 95 0.51 -16.65 0.44
N LYS A 96 -0.27 -17.47 -0.28
CA LYS A 96 -0.04 -18.91 -0.29
C LYS A 96 1.29 -19.21 -0.97
N LYS A 97 1.81 -20.40 -0.72
CA LYS A 97 3.00 -20.92 -1.40
C LYS A 97 2.88 -20.78 -2.92
N ASP A 98 3.94 -20.28 -3.57
CA ASP A 98 4.05 -20.10 -5.02
C ASP A 98 3.01 -19.10 -5.60
N LYS A 99 2.49 -18.20 -4.76
CA LYS A 99 1.54 -17.12 -5.10
C LYS A 99 2.08 -15.73 -4.77
N GLU A 100 3.39 -15.62 -4.61
CA GLU A 100 4.09 -14.37 -4.42
C GLU A 100 3.87 -13.47 -5.64
N CYS A 101 3.47 -12.22 -5.39
CA CYS A 101 3.34 -11.24 -6.46
C CYS A 101 4.70 -10.59 -6.75
N ILE A 102 5.41 -11.08 -7.76
CA ILE A 102 6.70 -10.52 -8.20
C ILE A 102 6.57 -9.02 -8.49
N TYR A 103 5.46 -8.60 -9.10
CA TYR A 103 5.20 -7.19 -9.34
C TYR A 103 5.20 -6.38 -8.04
N ASN A 104 4.53 -6.85 -6.98
CA ASN A 104 4.53 -6.16 -5.68
C ASN A 104 5.94 -6.03 -5.09
N ILE A 105 6.75 -7.09 -5.19
CA ILE A 105 8.15 -7.06 -4.72
C ILE A 105 8.92 -5.98 -5.49
N GLN A 106 8.85 -6.02 -6.83
CA GLN A 106 9.62 -5.12 -7.68
C GLN A 106 9.21 -3.64 -7.54
N ILE A 107 7.92 -3.35 -7.35
CA ILE A 107 7.49 -1.97 -7.13
C ILE A 107 7.88 -1.44 -5.74
N MET A 108 7.93 -2.31 -4.72
CA MET A 108 8.33 -1.92 -3.36
C MET A 108 9.84 -1.70 -3.27
N GLU A 109 10.63 -2.51 -3.98
CA GLU A 109 12.08 -2.33 -4.10
C GLU A 109 12.48 -1.21 -5.09
N GLU A 110 11.51 -0.61 -5.78
CA GLU A 110 11.73 0.39 -6.83
C GLU A 110 12.62 -0.11 -7.99
N LYS A 111 12.58 -1.42 -8.27
CA LYS A 111 13.36 -2.10 -9.31
C LYS A 111 12.60 -2.28 -10.63
N GLN A 112 11.42 -1.68 -10.75
CA GLN A 112 10.56 -1.76 -11.93
C GLN A 112 10.24 -0.36 -12.47
N SER A 113 10.42 -0.20 -13.78
CA SER A 113 9.89 0.96 -14.50
C SER A 113 8.36 0.86 -14.60
N ILE A 114 7.68 1.96 -14.27
CA ILE A 114 6.22 2.10 -14.25
C ILE A 114 5.85 3.28 -15.14
N ILE A 115 5.03 3.03 -16.16
CA ILE A 115 4.44 4.10 -16.97
C ILE A 115 3.04 4.35 -16.44
N ALA A 116 2.82 5.53 -15.86
CA ALA A 116 1.54 5.90 -15.28
C ALA A 116 0.83 6.92 -16.16
N PHE A 117 -0.51 6.95 -16.11
CA PHE A 117 -1.35 7.87 -16.88
C PHE A 117 -2.41 8.49 -15.96
N GLY A 118 -2.82 9.71 -16.27
CA GLY A 118 -3.83 10.46 -15.53
C GLY A 118 -3.25 11.57 -14.65
N ALA A 119 -4.13 12.46 -14.21
CA ALA A 119 -3.77 13.54 -13.29
C ALA A 119 -3.21 12.96 -11.97
N ASP A 120 -2.18 13.62 -11.43
CA ASP A 120 -1.43 13.20 -10.23
C ASP A 120 -0.70 11.84 -10.37
N SER A 121 -0.62 11.28 -11.59
CA SER A 121 0.12 10.05 -11.83
C SER A 121 1.64 10.28 -11.82
N VAL A 122 2.41 9.24 -11.50
CA VAL A 122 3.87 9.32 -11.46
C VAL A 122 4.45 8.17 -12.27
N SER A 123 5.11 8.50 -13.38
CA SER A 123 5.92 7.54 -14.11
C SER A 123 7.27 7.41 -13.43
N LYS A 124 7.77 6.17 -13.34
CA LYS A 124 9.06 5.83 -12.73
C LYS A 124 9.89 5.07 -13.77
N VAL A 125 11.16 5.44 -13.91
CA VAL A 125 12.10 4.75 -14.80
C VAL A 125 13.31 4.29 -13.99
N PHE A 126 13.53 2.99 -13.96
CA PHE A 126 14.65 2.34 -13.29
C PHE A 126 15.76 2.00 -14.29
N PHE A 127 16.93 2.60 -14.08
CA PHE A 127 18.15 2.38 -14.86
C PHE A 127 18.99 1.31 -14.15
N GLN A 128 18.88 0.07 -14.62
CA GLN A 128 19.45 -1.10 -13.94
C GLN A 128 20.97 -1.04 -13.79
N GLU A 129 21.70 -0.55 -14.80
CA GLU A 129 23.17 -0.47 -14.78
C GLU A 129 23.70 0.57 -13.77
N GLU A 130 22.89 1.58 -13.47
CA GLU A 130 23.26 2.69 -12.58
C GLU A 130 22.65 2.58 -11.18
N ASP A 131 21.79 1.58 -10.96
CA ASP A 131 20.90 1.46 -9.79
C ASP A 131 20.18 2.78 -9.46
N ARG A 132 19.67 3.44 -10.50
CA ARG A 132 19.14 4.80 -10.41
C ARG A 132 17.66 4.83 -10.80
N LEU A 133 16.86 5.59 -10.06
CA LEU A 133 15.43 5.78 -10.35
C LEU A 133 15.12 7.25 -10.67
N GLU A 134 14.59 7.52 -11.85
CA GLU A 134 13.98 8.81 -12.21
C GLU A 134 12.46 8.76 -12.13
N ARG A 135 11.84 9.92 -11.85
CA ARG A 135 10.38 10.06 -11.75
C ARG A 135 9.92 11.25 -12.58
N GLN A 136 8.85 11.08 -13.33
CA GLN A 136 8.10 12.17 -13.95
C GLN A 136 6.72 12.23 -13.29
N HIS A 137 6.37 13.40 -12.79
CA HIS A 137 5.09 13.66 -12.14
C HIS A 137 4.15 14.38 -13.11
N ASP A 138 2.95 13.85 -13.27
CA ASP A 138 1.89 14.55 -13.96
C ASP A 138 1.28 15.65 -13.09
N ILE A 139 0.68 16.64 -13.76
CA ILE A 139 -0.07 17.69 -13.09
C ILE A 139 -1.21 17.07 -12.26
N LYS A 140 -1.28 17.48 -10.99
CA LYS A 140 -2.31 17.03 -10.04
C LYS A 140 -3.71 17.58 -10.32
N ASP A 141 -3.80 18.86 -10.68
CA ASP A 141 -5.09 19.49 -10.97
C ASP A 141 -5.65 18.98 -12.30
N LEU A 142 -6.87 18.44 -12.26
CA LEU A 142 -7.48 17.81 -13.43
C LEU A 142 -7.66 18.76 -14.61
N LYS A 143 -8.04 20.03 -14.38
CA LYS A 143 -8.27 21.00 -15.47
C LYS A 143 -6.95 21.39 -16.11
N LEU A 144 -5.91 21.61 -15.32
CA LEU A 144 -4.57 21.90 -15.81
C LEU A 144 -3.95 20.68 -16.51
N TYR A 145 -4.15 19.48 -15.99
CA TYR A 145 -3.71 18.24 -16.63
C TYR A 145 -4.30 18.10 -18.05
N ILE A 146 -5.63 18.26 -18.18
CA ILE A 146 -6.31 18.17 -19.47
C ILE A 146 -5.82 19.27 -20.43
N ARG A 147 -5.65 20.51 -19.95
CA ARG A 147 -5.20 21.62 -20.79
C ARG A 147 -3.77 21.49 -21.28
N ASN A 148 -2.90 20.82 -20.53
CA ASN A 148 -1.47 20.69 -20.81
C ASN A 148 -1.09 19.23 -21.06
N ILE A 149 -2.00 18.43 -21.62
CA ILE A 149 -1.80 16.99 -21.81
C ILE A 149 -0.60 16.68 -22.72
N GLU A 150 -0.43 17.46 -23.79
CA GLU A 150 0.70 17.33 -24.73
C GLU A 150 2.04 17.50 -24.00
N ASP A 151 2.19 18.56 -23.20
CA ASP A 151 3.40 18.78 -22.38
C ASP A 151 3.65 17.63 -21.38
N GLN A 152 2.60 16.97 -20.86
CA GLN A 152 2.78 15.80 -19.99
C GLN A 152 3.28 14.59 -20.77
N ILE A 153 2.76 14.39 -21.99
CA ILE A 153 3.18 13.32 -22.88
C ILE A 153 4.64 13.52 -23.27
N ASP A 154 5.03 14.72 -23.69
CA ASP A 154 6.40 15.02 -24.12
C ASP A 154 7.42 14.79 -23.00
N LYS A 155 7.12 15.21 -21.76
CA LYS A 155 7.98 14.95 -20.60
C LYS A 155 8.17 13.46 -20.32
N LYS A 156 7.15 12.64 -20.54
CA LYS A 156 7.26 11.19 -20.39
C LYS A 156 8.08 10.57 -21.51
N LEU A 157 7.86 11.00 -22.75
CA LEU A 157 8.64 10.53 -23.90
C LEU A 157 10.12 10.88 -23.73
N GLU A 158 10.45 12.08 -23.25
CA GLU A 158 11.83 12.48 -22.92
C GLU A 158 12.44 11.62 -21.80
N LEU A 159 11.68 11.27 -20.76
CA LEU A 159 12.18 10.39 -19.71
C LEU A 159 12.40 8.96 -20.24
N LEU A 160 11.45 8.43 -21.02
CA LEU A 160 11.49 7.07 -21.54
C LEU A 160 12.54 6.89 -22.65
N SER A 161 12.85 7.93 -23.42
CA SER A 161 13.89 7.85 -24.45
C SER A 161 15.29 7.66 -23.88
N LYS A 162 15.50 7.91 -22.58
CA LYS A 162 16.78 7.63 -21.90
C LYS A 162 17.02 6.14 -21.62
N LEU A 163 15.98 5.29 -21.71
CA LEU A 163 16.10 3.85 -21.47
C LEU A 163 16.68 3.07 -22.66
N PHE A 164 16.71 3.66 -23.85
CA PHE A 164 17.07 3.03 -25.12
C PHE A 164 18.13 3.86 -25.86
#